data_AF-A0A947FQT5-F1
#
_entry.id   AF-A0A947FQT5-F1
#
_cell.length_a   1.000
_cell.length_b   1.000
_cell.length_c   1.000
_cell.angle_alpha   90.00
_cell.angle_beta   90.00
_cell.angle_gamma   90.00
#
_symmetry.space_group_name_H-M   'P 1'
#
loop_
_entity.id
_entity.type
_entity.pdbx_description
1 polymer ?
#
loop_
_entity_poly.entity_id
_entity_poly.type
_entity_poly.pdbx_seq_one_letter_code
_entity_poly.pdbx_strand_id
1 'polypeptide(L)'
;YVLRRIVRRALRHGHDLGIEEPFFYKLVGTLCDEMGDAYPELTEAAPRIETALLKEEEQFARTLSRGMKILEGALADVSDGVLEGEIVFKLYDTYGFPADMTADIARARGIEIDQPGFDAALQKQRQRSQAGGAFDVDRSGRLQLDFATEFVGYDTLEQTGKVLAIVRGDELIDGLAEGESGALVLDRTPFYAESGGQVGDRGIVRLTRGGIFRVTDTQKSGSAFLHIGTVELGQVRVGDEVPAEVDAEARRATVLNHSATHLLHAALREVLGTGVTQKGSLVAPDRLRFDFSHDAPVTAAELRRIEQRVNEQIRVNASADTAEMSYDEAIESGAMALFGEKYGDSVRVLKIGEFSTELCGGTHVDRAGDIGLFKIVSEGGVAAGVRRIEGVTGQLALEQVEQAQSLLGRLGELVKGGPADLESKVENLLARNRNLEKENEQLMQRLAAGGGRDITADAQDIGGVRVLVNRLDDGVGPKVLRDAIDKAKDKLGTAVVVFGSATEDGKVRLAAGVTKDVTDRIRAGDLVNEVAQRVGGKGGGRPDFAQAGGNDASALNAALAAVPDWVQGQLG
;
A
#
# COMPACT_ATOMS: atom_id res chain seq x y z
N TYR A 1 6.47 17.63 11.91
CA TYR A 1 7.79 17.09 12.28
C TYR A 1 8.30 17.69 13.59
N VAL A 2 8.52 19.02 13.66
CA VAL A 2 9.03 19.70 14.86
C VAL A 2 8.20 19.44 16.12
N LEU A 3 6.87 19.53 16.04
CA LEU A 3 5.99 19.28 17.20
C LEU A 3 6.13 17.84 17.72
N ARG A 4 6.10 16.83 16.84
CA ARG A 4 6.33 15.42 17.23
C ARG A 4 7.69 15.23 17.90
N ARG A 5 8.73 15.92 17.42
CA ARG A 5 10.07 15.87 18.02
C ARG A 5 10.05 16.36 19.47
N ILE A 6 9.37 17.47 19.73
CA ILE A 6 9.24 18.03 21.09
C ILE A 6 8.44 17.08 21.99
N VAL A 7 7.28 16.59 21.51
CA VAL A 7 6.43 15.64 22.23
C VAL A 7 7.24 14.39 22.59
N ARG A 8 7.84 13.72 21.61
CA ARG A 8 8.61 12.48 21.83
C ARG A 8 9.79 12.65 22.79
N ARG A 9 10.45 13.82 22.78
CA ARG A 9 11.49 14.14 23.77
C ARG A 9 10.92 14.22 25.19
N ALA A 10 9.75 14.85 25.36
CA ALA A 10 9.06 14.90 26.66
C ALA A 10 8.64 13.49 27.12
N LEU A 11 8.12 12.65 26.21
CA LEU A 11 7.72 11.28 26.51
C LEU A 11 8.90 10.41 26.95
N ARG A 12 10.06 10.57 26.33
CA ARG A 12 11.30 9.93 26.78
C ARG A 12 11.65 10.32 28.21
N HIS A 13 11.59 11.61 28.55
CA HIS A 13 11.86 12.05 29.92
C HIS A 13 10.86 11.48 30.92
N GLY A 14 9.59 11.35 30.55
CA GLY A 14 8.60 10.63 31.36
C GLY A 14 8.97 9.16 31.58
N HIS A 15 9.41 8.47 30.53
CA HIS A 15 9.90 7.09 30.61
C HIS A 15 11.16 6.97 31.49
N ASP A 16 12.11 7.90 31.39
CA ASP A 16 13.31 7.95 32.25
C ASP A 16 12.94 8.14 33.74
N LEU A 17 11.81 8.79 34.02
CA LEU A 17 11.23 8.95 35.36
C LEU A 17 10.41 7.73 35.82
N GLY A 18 10.31 6.67 35.00
CA GLY A 18 9.56 5.46 35.31
C GLY A 18 8.06 5.55 35.03
N ILE A 19 7.61 6.52 34.24
CA ILE A 19 6.21 6.66 33.84
C ILE A 19 5.96 5.78 32.61
N GLU A 20 5.21 4.69 32.79
CA GLU A 20 4.85 3.77 31.71
C GLU A 20 3.49 4.08 31.05
N GLU A 21 2.63 4.82 31.76
CA GLU A 21 1.29 5.19 31.28
C GLU A 21 1.28 6.55 30.56
N PRO A 22 0.34 6.79 29.61
CA PRO A 22 0.15 8.10 29.00
C PRO A 22 -0.07 9.21 30.05
N PHE A 23 0.73 10.27 29.98
CA PHE A 23 0.75 11.33 31.00
C PHE A 23 0.79 12.74 30.40
N PHE A 24 1.37 12.91 29.22
CA PHE A 24 1.64 14.21 28.62
C PHE A 24 0.35 14.92 28.20
N TYR A 25 -0.67 14.18 27.75
CA TYR A 25 -1.98 14.75 27.48
C TYR A 25 -2.67 15.31 28.74
N LYS A 26 -2.41 14.74 29.92
CA LYS A 26 -2.98 15.20 31.20
C LYS A 26 -2.45 16.57 31.62
N LEU A 27 -1.32 17.00 31.07
CA LEU A 27 -0.71 18.31 31.34
C LEU A 27 -1.44 19.47 30.63
N VAL A 28 -2.27 19.18 29.63
CA VAL A 28 -3.01 20.20 28.89
C VAL A 28 -3.95 20.97 29.82
N GLY A 29 -4.64 20.28 30.74
CA GLY A 29 -5.51 20.91 31.73
C GLY A 29 -4.76 21.94 32.59
N THR A 30 -3.60 21.56 33.14
CA THR A 30 -2.76 22.49 33.93
C THR A 30 -2.26 23.68 33.10
N LEU A 31 -1.96 23.46 31.81
CA LEU A 31 -1.56 24.55 30.92
C LEU A 31 -2.72 25.53 30.65
N CYS A 32 -3.94 25.00 30.48
CA CYS A 32 -5.14 25.82 30.35
C CYS A 32 -5.43 26.61 31.63
N ASP A 33 -5.23 26.00 32.81
CA ASP A 33 -5.43 26.69 34.10
C ASP A 33 -4.46 27.87 34.27
N GLU A 34 -3.22 27.75 33.81
CA GLU A 34 -2.18 28.80 33.97
C GLU A 34 -2.21 29.86 32.86
N MET A 35 -2.59 29.50 31.63
CA MET A 35 -2.45 30.37 30.45
C MET A 35 -3.76 30.67 29.71
N GLY A 36 -4.86 29.99 30.04
CA GLY A 36 -6.12 30.06 29.29
C GLY A 36 -6.77 31.45 29.26
N ASP A 37 -6.56 32.26 30.30
CA ASP A 37 -7.06 33.64 30.35
C ASP A 37 -6.40 34.56 29.32
N ALA A 38 -5.10 34.34 29.04
CA ALA A 38 -4.33 35.11 28.07
C ALA A 38 -4.46 34.57 26.64
N TYR A 39 -4.81 33.28 26.49
CA TYR A 39 -4.92 32.57 25.21
C TYR A 39 -6.22 31.74 25.17
N PRO A 40 -7.39 32.37 24.96
CA PRO A 40 -8.68 31.66 24.96
C PRO A 40 -8.77 30.52 23.92
N GLU A 41 -8.07 30.66 22.79
CA GLU A 41 -7.97 29.65 21.74
C GLU A 41 -7.33 28.33 22.22
N LEU A 42 -6.52 28.39 23.28
CA LEU A 42 -5.92 27.20 23.91
C LEU A 42 -7.01 26.35 24.56
N THR A 43 -7.93 26.99 25.29
CA THR A 43 -9.04 26.35 25.99
C THR A 43 -10.03 25.75 25.00
N GLU A 44 -10.34 26.47 23.92
CA GLU A 44 -11.21 25.96 22.84
C GLU A 44 -10.60 24.73 22.15
N ALA A 45 -9.28 24.72 21.94
CA ALA A 45 -8.58 23.63 21.28
C ALA A 45 -8.22 22.44 22.20
N ALA A 46 -8.38 22.57 23.53
CA ALA A 46 -7.89 21.60 24.51
C ALA A 46 -8.34 20.15 24.24
N PRO A 47 -9.62 19.85 23.95
CA PRO A 47 -10.04 18.46 23.66
C PRO A 47 -9.32 17.86 22.45
N ARG A 48 -9.05 18.67 21.43
CA ARG A 48 -8.33 18.25 20.23
C ARG A 48 -6.85 18.02 20.54
N ILE A 49 -6.24 18.89 21.35
CA ILE A 49 -4.84 18.80 21.76
C ILE A 49 -4.63 17.54 22.62
N GLU A 50 -5.47 17.31 23.63
CA GLU A 50 -5.42 16.12 24.48
C GLU A 50 -5.52 14.83 23.66
N THR A 51 -6.50 14.76 22.76
CA THR A 51 -6.67 13.60 21.88
C THR A 51 -5.44 13.36 21.00
N ALA A 52 -4.87 14.43 20.42
CA ALA A 52 -3.70 14.33 19.58
C ALA A 52 -2.45 13.91 20.37
N LEU A 53 -2.25 14.42 21.58
CA LEU A 53 -1.14 14.07 22.46
C LEU A 53 -1.25 12.63 22.95
N LEU A 54 -2.44 12.20 23.41
CA LEU A 54 -2.68 10.84 23.86
C LEU A 54 -2.40 9.83 22.75
N LYS A 55 -2.87 10.13 21.53
CA LYS A 55 -2.64 9.26 20.38
C LYS A 55 -1.16 9.17 19.98
N GLU A 56 -0.44 10.29 19.96
CA GLU A 56 1.01 10.27 19.70
C GLU A 56 1.75 9.54 20.83
N GLU A 57 1.31 9.67 22.08
CA GLU A 57 1.82 8.90 23.23
C GLU A 57 1.67 7.40 23.04
N GLU A 58 0.46 6.93 22.76
CA GLU A 58 0.19 5.51 22.55
C GLU A 58 0.94 4.94 21.35
N GLN A 59 1.03 5.70 20.26
CA GLN A 59 1.77 5.30 19.07
C GLN A 59 3.27 5.24 19.36
N PHE A 60 3.80 6.24 20.03
CA PHE A 60 5.23 6.31 20.34
C PHE A 60 5.64 5.33 21.42
N ALA A 61 4.83 5.04 22.45
CA ALA A 61 5.15 4.07 23.50
C ALA A 61 5.41 2.66 22.93
N ARG A 62 4.62 2.25 21.93
CA ARG A 62 4.82 0.98 21.20
C ARG A 62 6.16 0.95 20.45
N THR A 63 6.57 2.10 19.93
CA THR A 63 7.82 2.28 19.20
C THR A 63 9.03 2.41 20.12
N LEU A 64 8.89 3.15 21.22
CA LEU A 64 9.93 3.51 22.17
C LEU A 64 10.47 2.27 22.88
N SER A 65 9.60 1.41 23.39
CA SER A 65 9.99 0.17 24.07
C SER A 65 10.81 -0.79 23.19
N ARG A 66 10.44 -0.91 21.90
CA ARG A 66 11.16 -1.76 20.92
C ARG A 66 12.46 -1.09 20.43
N GLY A 67 12.40 0.19 20.11
CA GLY A 67 13.55 0.98 19.66
C GLY A 67 14.61 1.13 20.74
N MET A 68 14.21 1.32 22.01
CA MET A 68 15.12 1.43 23.15
C MET A 68 15.89 0.12 23.38
N LYS A 69 15.25 -1.04 23.32
CA LYS A 69 15.94 -2.34 23.44
C LYS A 69 17.02 -2.53 22.35
N ILE A 70 16.72 -2.13 21.12
CA ILE A 70 17.66 -2.24 20.00
C ILE A 70 18.81 -1.24 20.17
N LEU A 71 18.51 -0.01 20.56
CA LEU A 71 19.51 1.01 20.83
C LEU A 71 20.40 0.63 22.01
N GLU A 72 19.84 0.10 23.11
CA GLU A 72 20.61 -0.36 24.26
C GLU A 72 21.56 -1.51 23.91
N GLY A 73 21.10 -2.47 23.10
CA GLY A 73 21.96 -3.53 22.57
C GLY A 73 23.07 -2.96 21.70
N ALA A 74 22.73 -2.08 20.74
CA ALA A 74 23.71 -1.47 19.86
C ALA A 74 24.74 -0.63 20.62
N LEU A 75 24.32 0.14 21.64
CA LEU A 75 25.22 0.93 22.49
C LEU A 75 26.11 0.08 23.39
N ALA A 76 25.69 -1.14 23.75
CA ALA A 76 26.52 -2.07 24.52
C ALA A 76 27.67 -2.66 23.67
N ASP A 77 27.45 -2.77 22.36
CA ASP A 77 28.42 -3.33 21.41
C ASP A 77 29.39 -2.27 20.82
N VAL A 78 29.26 -0.98 21.20
CA VAL A 78 30.16 0.09 20.75
C VAL A 78 31.49 0.04 21.50
N SER A 79 32.58 -0.31 20.79
CA SER A 79 33.94 -0.28 21.33
C SER A 79 34.68 1.05 21.09
N ASP A 80 34.36 1.74 19.99
CA ASP A 80 35.18 2.86 19.48
C ASP A 80 34.58 4.23 19.77
N GLY A 81 33.58 4.29 20.64
CA GLY A 81 32.89 5.53 21.03
C GLY A 81 31.99 6.14 19.95
N VAL A 82 31.78 5.44 18.82
CA VAL A 82 30.91 5.89 17.71
C VAL A 82 29.89 4.81 17.36
N LEU A 83 28.61 5.20 17.30
CA LEU A 83 27.51 4.35 16.84
C LEU A 83 27.34 4.49 15.32
N GLU A 84 27.40 3.36 14.61
CA GLU A 84 27.33 3.30 13.14
C GLU A 84 26.07 3.96 12.56
N GLY A 85 26.24 4.75 11.49
CA GLY A 85 25.16 5.50 10.85
C GLY A 85 24.07 4.61 10.24
N GLU A 86 24.40 3.38 9.81
CA GLU A 86 23.42 2.41 9.32
C GLU A 86 22.47 1.92 10.44
N ILE A 87 22.97 1.79 11.68
CA ILE A 87 22.15 1.41 12.83
C ILE A 87 21.21 2.57 13.19
N VAL A 88 21.73 3.81 13.19
CA VAL A 88 20.92 5.02 13.39
C VAL A 88 19.83 5.13 12.31
N PHE A 89 20.18 4.83 11.05
CA PHE A 89 19.24 4.82 9.93
C PHE A 89 18.19 3.72 10.10
N LYS A 90 18.57 2.51 10.50
CA LYS A 90 17.63 1.41 10.76
C LYS A 90 16.65 1.74 11.89
N LEU A 91 17.15 2.34 12.99
CA LEU A 91 16.32 2.84 14.07
C LEU A 91 15.32 3.89 13.58
N TYR A 92 15.76 4.81 12.73
CA TYR A 92 14.93 5.85 12.12
C TYR A 92 13.88 5.32 11.13
N ASP A 93 14.32 4.53 10.14
CA ASP A 93 13.51 4.10 9.00
C ASP A 93 12.61 2.91 9.33
N THR A 94 13.19 1.86 9.94
CA THR A 94 12.46 0.62 10.20
C THR A 94 11.64 0.69 11.48
N TYR A 95 12.18 1.37 12.51
CA TYR A 95 11.56 1.40 13.82
C TYR A 95 10.99 2.77 14.19
N GLY A 96 11.11 3.80 13.34
CA GLY A 96 10.52 5.13 13.62
C GLY A 96 11.13 5.87 14.82
N PHE A 97 12.32 5.46 15.26
CA PHE A 97 13.06 6.01 16.39
C PHE A 97 13.94 7.17 15.92
N PRO A 98 13.66 8.43 16.34
CA PRO A 98 14.30 9.61 15.77
C PRO A 98 15.83 9.65 15.96
N ALA A 99 16.57 10.02 14.91
CA ALA A 99 18.04 10.08 14.92
C ALA A 99 18.58 11.08 15.96
N ASP A 100 17.89 12.19 16.20
CA ASP A 100 18.25 13.17 17.22
C ASP A 100 18.09 12.59 18.63
N MET A 101 17.11 11.71 18.85
CA MET A 101 16.92 11.03 20.12
C MET A 101 17.99 9.95 20.33
N THR A 102 18.35 9.22 19.27
CA THR A 102 19.51 8.32 19.28
C THR A 102 20.79 9.08 19.66
N ALA A 103 21.02 10.26 19.08
CA ALA A 103 22.15 11.12 19.41
C ALA A 103 22.13 11.59 20.86
N ASP A 104 20.98 12.01 21.38
CA ASP A 104 20.84 12.48 22.76
C ASP A 104 21.11 11.35 23.78
N ILE A 105 20.69 10.11 23.49
CA ILE A 105 20.94 8.93 24.34
C ILE A 105 22.39 8.47 24.25
N ALA A 106 22.97 8.42 23.05
CA ALA A 106 24.37 8.09 22.84
C ALA A 106 25.28 9.08 23.58
N ARG A 107 24.99 10.38 23.47
CA ARG A 107 25.75 11.45 24.13
C ARG A 107 25.74 11.32 25.66
N ALA A 108 24.61 10.91 26.25
CA ALA A 108 24.51 10.68 27.69
C ALA A 108 25.45 9.56 28.20
N ARG A 109 25.90 8.67 27.31
CA ARG A 109 26.86 7.59 27.58
C ARG A 109 28.28 7.88 27.05
N GLY A 110 28.53 9.10 26.57
CA GLY A 110 29.82 9.47 25.98
C GLY A 110 30.08 8.86 24.60
N ILE A 111 29.03 8.44 23.88
CA ILE A 111 29.10 7.84 22.54
C ILE A 111 28.59 8.87 21.52
N GLU A 112 29.30 9.04 20.40
CA GLU A 112 28.86 9.87 19.27
C GLU A 112 28.12 9.04 18.21
N ILE A 113 27.31 9.69 17.37
CA ILE A 113 26.67 9.02 16.22
C ILE A 113 27.42 9.36 14.94
N ASP A 114 27.56 8.37 14.05
CA ASP A 114 28.08 8.59 12.70
C ASP A 114 27.02 9.26 11.81
N GLN A 115 26.96 10.59 11.91
CA GLN A 115 26.06 11.43 11.13
C GLN A 115 26.30 11.31 9.60
N PRO A 116 27.55 11.30 9.09
CA PRO A 116 27.83 11.08 7.67
C PRO A 116 27.28 9.74 7.14
N GLY A 117 27.44 8.65 7.89
CA GLY A 117 26.91 7.34 7.51
C GLY A 117 25.38 7.31 7.48
N PHE A 118 24.72 7.97 8.43
CA PHE A 118 23.26 8.13 8.44
C PHE A 118 22.76 8.89 7.21
N ASP A 119 23.38 10.02 6.87
CA ASP A 119 22.99 10.85 5.73
C ASP A 119 23.18 10.11 4.39
N ALA A 120 24.25 9.32 4.27
CA ALA A 120 24.51 8.48 3.10
C ALA A 120 23.42 7.39 2.92
N ALA A 121 22.97 6.76 4.01
CA ALA A 121 21.89 5.78 3.97
C ALA A 121 20.55 6.42 3.58
N LEU A 122 20.26 7.61 4.09
CA LEU A 122 19.06 8.39 3.74
C LEU A 122 19.05 8.79 2.25
N GLN A 123 20.19 9.19 1.69
CA GLN A 123 20.30 9.50 0.26
C GLN A 123 20.08 8.27 -0.63
N LYS A 124 20.65 7.11 -0.27
CA LYS A 124 20.43 5.85 -1.01
C LYS A 124 18.94 5.46 -1.06
N GLN A 125 18.20 5.70 0.02
CA GLN A 125 16.75 5.47 0.04
C GLN A 125 16.01 6.43 -0.90
N ARG A 126 16.33 7.73 -0.87
CA ARG A 126 15.71 8.74 -1.75
C ARG A 126 15.93 8.45 -3.23
N GLN A 127 17.14 8.05 -3.60
CA GLN A 127 17.49 7.70 -4.98
C GLN A 127 16.70 6.48 -5.48
N ARG A 128 16.50 5.46 -4.63
CA ARG A 128 15.66 4.30 -4.96
C ARG A 128 14.19 4.65 -5.19
N SER A 129 13.68 5.69 -4.53
CA SER A 129 12.31 6.18 -4.71
C SER A 129 12.12 7.09 -5.94
N GLN A 130 13.21 7.60 -6.53
CA GLN A 130 13.18 8.55 -7.65
C GLN A 130 13.52 7.92 -9.01
N ALA A 131 13.79 6.61 -9.08
CA ALA A 131 14.19 5.90 -10.30
C ALA A 131 13.03 5.60 -11.30
N GLY A 132 12.07 6.52 -11.45
CA GLY A 132 11.06 6.51 -12.51
C GLY A 132 11.32 7.68 -13.47
N GLY A 133 11.91 7.39 -14.63
CA GLY A 133 12.60 8.37 -15.49
C GLY A 133 11.74 9.43 -16.18
N ALA A 134 12.30 10.64 -16.25
CA ALA A 134 12.04 11.67 -17.25
C ALA A 134 13.32 12.51 -17.42
N PHE A 135 13.52 13.06 -18.61
CA PHE A 135 14.66 13.90 -19.01
C PHE A 135 14.80 15.11 -18.05
N ASP A 136 15.97 15.28 -17.45
CA ASP A 136 16.21 16.23 -16.35
C ASP A 136 16.66 17.58 -16.95
N VAL A 137 15.68 18.40 -17.36
CA VAL A 137 15.91 19.86 -17.45
C VAL A 137 15.82 20.38 -16.02
N ASP A 138 16.84 21.14 -15.61
CA ASP A 138 17.10 21.51 -14.22
C ASP A 138 15.84 21.91 -13.41
N ARG A 139 15.33 20.93 -12.65
CA ARG A 139 14.29 21.12 -11.63
C ARG A 139 14.82 21.87 -10.40
N SER A 140 16.13 22.15 -10.32
CA SER A 140 16.77 22.77 -9.16
C SER A 140 16.80 24.30 -9.20
N GLY A 141 16.30 24.92 -10.29
CA GLY A 141 16.15 26.37 -10.38
C GLY A 141 17.48 27.14 -10.46
N ARG A 142 18.56 26.52 -10.95
CA ARG A 142 19.86 27.16 -11.13
C ARG A 142 19.86 28.11 -12.32
N LEU A 143 19.03 27.86 -13.34
CA LEU A 143 18.83 28.78 -14.45
C LEU A 143 17.71 29.78 -14.15
N GLN A 144 18.06 30.91 -13.52
CA GLN A 144 17.15 32.05 -13.41
C GLN A 144 17.02 32.72 -14.78
N LEU A 145 15.88 32.51 -15.42
CA LEU A 145 15.53 33.14 -16.67
C LEU A 145 14.84 34.47 -16.39
N ASP A 146 15.45 35.57 -16.80
CA ASP A 146 14.86 36.92 -16.77
C ASP A 146 13.87 37.14 -17.94
N PHE A 147 13.01 36.14 -18.17
CA PHE A 147 11.92 36.21 -19.14
C PHE A 147 10.58 36.12 -18.42
N ALA A 148 9.56 36.78 -18.99
CA ALA A 148 8.19 36.69 -18.52
C ALA A 148 7.30 36.16 -19.63
N THR A 149 6.43 35.21 -19.30
CA THR A 149 5.44 34.66 -20.22
C THR A 149 4.04 35.10 -19.80
N GLU A 150 3.29 35.66 -20.73
CA GLU A 150 1.86 35.96 -20.59
C GLU A 150 1.05 34.67 -20.78
N PHE A 151 0.34 34.22 -19.75
CA PHE A 151 -0.52 33.05 -19.84
C PHE A 151 -1.94 33.46 -20.28
N VAL A 152 -2.37 32.92 -21.43
CA VAL A 152 -3.72 33.17 -22.00
C VAL A 152 -4.61 31.91 -22.00
N GLY A 153 -4.12 30.84 -21.38
CA GLY A 153 -4.73 29.51 -21.45
C GLY A 153 -6.02 29.32 -20.64
N TYR A 154 -6.49 30.37 -19.95
CA TYR A 154 -7.83 30.41 -19.37
C TYR A 154 -8.91 30.59 -20.43
N ASP A 155 -8.63 31.34 -21.50
CA ASP A 155 -9.62 31.74 -22.50
C ASP A 155 -9.48 30.95 -23.82
N THR A 156 -8.26 30.52 -24.17
CA THR A 156 -7.97 29.85 -25.45
C THR A 156 -6.99 28.69 -25.29
N LEU A 157 -7.11 27.69 -26.16
CA LEU A 157 -6.17 26.56 -26.27
C LEU A 157 -5.16 26.74 -27.42
N GLU A 158 -5.37 27.76 -28.25
CA GLU A 158 -4.54 28.10 -29.40
C GLU A 158 -4.11 29.56 -29.32
N GLN A 159 -2.81 29.82 -29.50
CA GLN A 159 -2.27 31.17 -29.52
C GLN A 159 -0.93 31.20 -30.26
N THR A 160 -0.73 32.21 -31.11
CA THR A 160 0.60 32.50 -31.68
C THR A 160 1.44 33.25 -30.66
N GLY A 161 2.66 32.76 -30.40
CA GLY A 161 3.66 33.41 -29.56
C GLY A 161 5.00 33.53 -30.26
N LYS A 162 5.89 34.35 -29.71
CA LYS A 162 7.26 34.54 -30.16
C LYS A 162 8.23 33.79 -29.24
N VAL A 163 9.15 33.04 -29.82
CA VAL A 163 10.21 32.34 -29.08
C VAL A 163 11.19 33.36 -28.50
N LEU A 164 11.18 33.53 -27.18
CA LEU A 164 12.08 34.42 -26.45
C LEU A 164 13.43 33.77 -26.17
N ALA A 165 13.41 32.48 -25.84
CA ALA A 165 14.60 31.72 -25.48
C ALA A 165 14.39 30.23 -25.76
N ILE A 166 15.51 29.53 -25.94
CA ILE A 166 15.57 28.09 -26.09
C ILE A 166 16.61 27.58 -25.09
N VAL A 167 16.21 26.62 -24.26
CA VAL A 167 17.04 26.03 -23.21
C VAL A 167 17.34 24.57 -23.56
N ARG A 168 18.59 24.14 -23.43
CA ARG A 168 18.99 22.74 -23.50
C ARG A 168 19.90 22.41 -22.32
N GLY A 169 19.43 21.56 -21.41
CA GLY A 169 20.11 21.35 -20.13
C GLY A 169 20.12 22.66 -19.34
N ASP A 170 21.32 23.18 -19.04
CA ASP A 170 21.54 24.42 -18.29
C ASP A 170 21.99 25.59 -19.18
N GLU A 171 21.88 25.46 -20.51
CA GLU A 171 22.40 26.46 -21.46
C GLU A 171 21.30 27.07 -22.33
N LEU A 172 21.43 28.38 -22.59
CA LEU A 172 20.67 29.09 -23.60
C LEU A 172 21.32 28.90 -24.97
N ILE A 173 20.54 28.49 -25.95
CA ILE A 173 20.98 28.22 -27.32
C ILE A 173 20.13 28.97 -28.34
N ASP A 174 20.65 29.16 -29.55
CA ASP A 174 19.97 29.94 -30.59
C ASP A 174 18.89 29.16 -31.35
N GLY A 175 18.89 27.82 -31.28
CA GLY A 175 17.95 26.98 -32.02
C GLY A 175 18.00 25.49 -31.69
N LEU A 176 16.93 24.78 -32.06
CA LEU A 176 16.85 23.32 -32.07
C LEU A 176 16.61 22.83 -33.51
N ALA A 177 17.31 21.78 -33.91
CA ALA A 177 17.08 21.03 -35.13
C ALA A 177 16.24 19.76 -34.88
N GLU A 178 15.78 19.14 -35.97
CA GLU A 178 15.03 17.90 -35.95
C GLU A 178 15.72 16.79 -35.12
N GLY A 179 14.94 16.13 -34.26
CA GLY A 179 15.40 15.11 -33.32
C GLY A 179 15.99 15.67 -32.02
N GLU A 180 16.24 16.98 -31.92
CA GLU A 180 16.79 17.57 -30.71
C GLU A 180 15.70 17.94 -29.70
N SER A 181 16.04 17.78 -28.41
CA SER A 181 15.15 18.10 -27.28
C SER A 181 15.64 19.31 -26.52
N GLY A 182 14.70 20.04 -25.90
CA GLY A 182 14.95 21.24 -25.13
C GLY A 182 13.66 21.83 -24.58
N ALA A 183 13.73 23.04 -24.05
CA ALA A 183 12.57 23.81 -23.63
C ALA A 183 12.48 25.13 -24.39
N LEU A 184 11.29 25.47 -24.88
CA LEU A 184 11.01 26.77 -25.50
C LEU A 184 10.41 27.71 -24.46
N VAL A 185 10.81 28.98 -24.47
CA VAL A 185 10.16 30.06 -23.73
C VAL A 185 9.46 30.96 -24.73
N LEU A 186 8.14 31.14 -24.55
CA LEU A 186 7.33 32.02 -25.39
C LEU A 186 6.98 33.30 -24.62
N ASP A 187 6.76 34.40 -25.35
CA ASP A 187 6.25 35.66 -24.75
C ASP A 187 4.80 35.52 -24.27
N ARG A 188 3.98 34.74 -25.00
CA ARG A 188 2.59 34.41 -24.67
C ARG A 188 2.29 32.96 -25.00
N THR A 189 1.51 32.28 -24.15
CA THR A 189 1.20 30.86 -24.35
C THR A 189 -0.16 30.44 -23.80
N PRO A 190 -0.86 29.49 -24.46
CA PRO A 190 -2.04 28.86 -23.88
C PRO A 190 -1.70 27.68 -22.96
N PHE A 191 -0.43 27.24 -22.89
CA PHE A 191 -0.01 26.10 -22.08
C PHE A 191 0.07 26.48 -20.60
N TYR A 192 -0.68 25.78 -19.76
CA TYR A 192 -0.60 25.89 -18.32
C TYR A 192 0.69 25.22 -17.85
N ALA A 193 1.48 25.96 -17.10
CA ALA A 193 2.69 25.44 -16.49
C ALA A 193 2.38 24.85 -15.11
N GLU A 194 2.94 23.65 -14.83
CA GLU A 194 2.66 22.87 -13.63
C GLU A 194 2.68 23.71 -12.35
N SER A 195 1.57 23.69 -11.61
CA SER A 195 1.37 24.51 -10.42
C SER A 195 0.09 24.12 -9.68
N GLY A 196 0.04 24.31 -8.35
CA GLY A 196 -1.16 24.01 -7.56
C GLY A 196 -1.58 22.53 -7.55
N GLY A 197 -0.67 21.62 -7.92
CA GLY A 197 -0.95 20.20 -8.11
C GLY A 197 -1.46 19.83 -9.50
N GLN A 198 -1.84 20.79 -10.34
CA GLN A 198 -2.17 20.54 -11.75
C GLN A 198 -0.89 20.35 -12.57
N VAL A 199 -0.82 19.25 -13.33
CA VAL A 199 0.30 18.95 -14.23
C VAL A 199 0.38 19.95 -15.38
N GLY A 200 1.59 20.13 -15.93
CA GLY A 200 1.83 20.95 -17.09
C GLY A 200 1.12 20.43 -18.34
N ASP A 201 0.65 21.35 -19.19
CA ASP A 201 0.02 20.97 -20.44
C ASP A 201 1.00 20.37 -21.45
N ARG A 202 0.41 19.59 -22.35
CA ARG A 202 1.04 18.97 -23.51
C ARG A 202 0.37 19.46 -24.77
N GLY A 203 1.02 19.26 -25.91
CA GLY A 203 0.49 19.71 -27.19
C GLY A 203 1.58 19.88 -28.23
N ILE A 204 1.38 20.82 -29.13
CA ILE A 204 2.31 21.11 -30.21
C ILE A 204 2.58 22.60 -30.37
N VAL A 205 3.79 22.92 -30.78
CA VAL A 205 4.16 24.23 -31.30
C VAL A 205 4.51 24.03 -32.78
N ARG A 206 3.77 24.70 -33.66
CA ARG A 206 3.96 24.64 -35.11
C ARG A 206 5.12 25.55 -35.49
N LEU A 207 6.12 24.98 -36.14
CA LEU A 207 7.33 25.68 -36.56
C LEU A 207 7.21 26.16 -38.00
N THR A 208 8.17 26.96 -38.44
CA THR A 208 8.23 27.43 -39.83
C THR A 208 8.29 26.26 -40.83
N ARG A 209 7.71 26.47 -42.02
CA ARG A 209 7.67 25.48 -43.12
C ARG A 209 7.00 24.14 -42.76
N GLY A 210 6.08 24.15 -41.79
CA GLY A 210 5.34 22.95 -41.39
C GLY A 210 6.10 22.05 -40.42
N GLY A 211 7.18 22.55 -39.80
CA GLY A 211 7.85 21.83 -38.71
C GLY A 211 6.98 21.71 -37.46
N ILE A 212 7.33 20.80 -36.56
CA ILE A 212 6.59 20.48 -35.35
C ILE A 212 7.55 20.33 -34.18
N PHE A 213 7.28 21.07 -33.11
CA PHE A 213 7.85 20.82 -31.79
C PHE A 213 6.76 20.21 -30.90
N ARG A 214 6.99 18.99 -30.41
CA ARG A 214 6.07 18.27 -29.53
C ARG A 214 6.35 18.66 -28.09
N VAL A 215 5.41 19.33 -27.45
CA VAL A 215 5.49 19.67 -26.03
C VAL A 215 4.99 18.47 -25.21
N THR A 216 5.86 17.92 -24.37
CA THR A 216 5.56 16.77 -23.51
C THR A 216 5.30 17.17 -22.06
N ASP A 217 5.71 18.38 -21.67
CA ASP A 217 5.47 18.95 -20.35
C ASP A 217 5.65 20.49 -20.39
N THR A 218 4.99 21.21 -19.49
CA THR A 218 5.14 22.66 -19.34
C THR A 218 5.39 23.02 -17.87
N GLN A 219 6.51 23.67 -17.58
CA GLN A 219 6.99 23.93 -16.22
C GLN A 219 7.22 25.42 -15.97
N LYS A 220 7.15 25.88 -14.71
CA LYS A 220 7.45 27.28 -14.35
C LYS A 220 8.92 27.44 -13.92
N SER A 221 9.59 28.46 -14.44
CA SER A 221 10.87 28.96 -13.90
C SER A 221 10.78 30.46 -13.70
N GLY A 222 10.60 30.90 -12.45
CA GLY A 222 10.27 32.30 -12.15
C GLY A 222 8.97 32.73 -12.84
N SER A 223 9.05 33.75 -13.69
CA SER A 223 7.94 34.24 -14.52
C SER A 223 7.89 33.64 -15.93
N ALA A 224 8.86 32.80 -16.30
CA ALA A 224 8.94 32.14 -17.60
C ALA A 224 8.26 30.76 -17.58
N PHE A 225 7.57 30.42 -18.67
CA PHE A 225 7.00 29.08 -18.86
C PHE A 225 7.90 28.30 -19.83
N LEU A 226 8.40 27.16 -19.35
CA LEU A 226 9.27 26.23 -20.07
C LEU A 226 8.43 25.17 -20.77
N HIS A 227 8.35 25.23 -22.10
CA HIS A 227 7.66 24.24 -22.92
C HIS A 227 8.65 23.13 -23.28
N ILE A 228 8.69 22.07 -22.49
CA ILE A 228 9.66 20.97 -22.61
C ILE A 228 9.21 20.01 -23.70
N GLY A 229 10.10 19.67 -24.62
CA GLY A 229 9.74 18.89 -25.78
C GLY A 229 10.89 18.55 -26.73
N THR A 230 10.51 18.04 -27.89
CA THR A 230 11.41 17.62 -28.96
C THR A 230 10.94 18.17 -30.30
N VAL A 231 11.88 18.62 -31.14
CA VAL A 231 11.58 18.94 -32.54
C VAL A 231 11.37 17.63 -33.29
N GLU A 232 10.12 17.29 -33.60
CA GLU A 232 9.78 16.10 -34.40
C GLU A 232 10.09 16.34 -35.89
N LEU A 233 9.95 17.58 -36.36
CA LEU A 233 10.15 17.94 -37.76
C LEU A 233 10.64 19.39 -37.88
N GLY A 234 11.67 19.62 -38.68
CA GLY A 234 12.14 20.98 -39.00
C GLY A 234 13.12 21.56 -37.99
N GLN A 235 13.03 22.88 -37.75
CA GLN A 235 13.90 23.60 -36.82
C GLN A 235 13.18 24.81 -36.22
N VAL A 236 13.61 25.22 -35.03
CA VAL A 236 13.11 26.42 -34.33
C VAL A 236 14.30 27.27 -33.89
N ARG A 237 14.15 28.60 -33.98
CA ARG A 237 15.16 29.57 -33.53
C ARG A 237 14.55 30.60 -32.60
N VAL A 238 15.40 31.20 -31.78
CA VAL A 238 15.03 32.37 -30.99
C VAL A 238 14.56 33.49 -31.93
N GLY A 239 13.42 34.09 -31.62
CA GLY A 239 12.78 35.14 -32.39
C GLY A 239 11.70 34.67 -33.36
N ASP A 240 11.55 33.36 -33.59
CA ASP A 240 10.49 32.82 -34.46
C ASP A 240 9.10 33.09 -33.87
N GLU A 241 8.13 33.39 -34.75
CA GLU A 241 6.70 33.39 -34.41
C GLU A 241 6.10 32.01 -34.68
N VAL A 242 5.50 31.41 -33.66
CA VAL A 242 5.07 30.02 -33.65
C VAL A 242 3.64 29.88 -33.09
N PRO A 243 2.70 29.28 -33.85
CA PRO A 243 1.41 28.88 -33.30
C PRO A 243 1.57 27.76 -32.27
N ALA A 244 1.08 27.97 -31.06
CA ALA A 244 1.08 27.01 -29.97
C ALA A 244 -0.34 26.50 -29.73
N GLU A 245 -0.51 25.17 -29.69
CA GLU A 245 -1.80 24.47 -29.63
C GLU A 245 -1.72 23.39 -28.53
N VAL A 246 -2.53 23.56 -27.48
CA VAL A 246 -2.64 22.62 -26.36
C VAL A 246 -3.46 21.40 -26.77
N ASP A 247 -3.09 20.23 -26.26
CA ASP A 247 -3.91 19.01 -26.34
C ASP A 247 -5.24 19.23 -25.60
N ALA A 248 -6.29 19.53 -26.37
CA ALA A 248 -7.60 19.87 -25.84
C ALA A 248 -8.25 18.72 -25.05
N GLU A 249 -7.99 17.46 -25.42
CA GLU A 249 -8.55 16.30 -24.72
C GLU A 249 -7.89 16.13 -23.35
N ALA A 250 -6.55 16.16 -23.32
CA ALA A 250 -5.79 16.09 -22.07
C ALA A 250 -6.11 17.27 -21.14
N ARG A 251 -6.20 18.49 -21.68
CA ARG A 251 -6.59 19.68 -20.93
C ARG A 251 -7.98 19.51 -20.33
N ARG A 252 -8.96 19.08 -21.13
CA ARG A 252 -10.33 18.90 -20.68
C ARG A 252 -10.39 17.89 -19.53
N ALA A 253 -9.75 16.73 -19.67
CA ALA A 253 -9.71 15.72 -18.62
C ALA A 253 -9.07 16.24 -17.32
N THR A 254 -7.98 17.02 -17.45
CA THR A 254 -7.32 17.68 -16.31
C THR A 254 -8.26 18.68 -15.63
N VAL A 255 -8.97 19.50 -16.41
CA VAL A 255 -9.97 20.47 -15.91
C VAL A 255 -11.10 19.77 -15.13
N LEU A 256 -11.59 18.62 -15.61
CA LEU A 256 -12.61 17.85 -14.90
C LEU A 256 -12.07 17.36 -13.54
N ASN A 257 -10.88 16.76 -13.55
CA ASN A 257 -10.22 16.26 -12.35
C ASN A 257 -9.88 17.39 -11.36
N HIS A 258 -9.48 18.57 -11.84
CA HIS A 258 -9.18 19.72 -10.98
C HIS A 258 -10.45 20.19 -10.27
N SER A 259 -11.51 20.40 -11.03
CA SER A 259 -12.79 20.88 -10.51
C SER A 259 -13.40 19.89 -9.51
N ALA A 260 -13.28 18.59 -9.78
CA ALA A 260 -13.69 17.55 -8.84
C ALA A 260 -12.84 17.50 -7.57
N THR A 261 -11.57 17.92 -7.63
CA THR A 261 -10.70 17.99 -6.44
C THR A 261 -11.22 19.02 -5.43
N HIS A 262 -11.71 20.17 -5.89
CA HIS A 262 -12.32 21.18 -5.01
C HIS A 262 -13.62 20.67 -4.37
N LEU A 263 -14.49 20.01 -5.16
CA LEU A 263 -15.70 19.38 -4.62
C LEU A 263 -15.36 18.26 -3.62
N LEU A 264 -14.32 17.46 -3.90
CA LEU A 264 -13.84 16.41 -3.01
C LEU A 264 -13.33 16.99 -1.70
N HIS A 265 -12.57 18.08 -1.73
CA HIS A 265 -12.05 18.74 -0.53
C HIS A 265 -13.18 19.26 0.35
N ALA A 266 -14.16 19.96 -0.23
CA ALA A 266 -15.35 20.41 0.49
C ALA A 266 -16.16 19.24 1.08
N ALA A 267 -16.38 18.16 0.31
CA ALA A 267 -17.07 16.96 0.77
C ALA A 267 -16.33 16.24 1.92
N LEU A 268 -15.00 16.17 1.86
CA LEU A 268 -14.18 15.61 2.95
C LEU A 268 -14.36 16.42 4.24
N ARG A 269 -14.38 17.75 4.15
CA ARG A 269 -14.58 18.63 5.31
C ARG A 269 -15.98 18.50 5.90
N GLU A 270 -17.00 18.35 5.06
CA GLU A 270 -18.38 18.13 5.50
C GLU A 270 -18.54 16.77 6.22
N VAL A 271 -17.92 15.71 5.70
CA VAL A 271 -18.11 14.34 6.22
C VAL A 271 -17.18 14.03 7.39
N LEU A 272 -15.90 14.41 7.32
CA LEU A 272 -14.86 14.07 8.30
C LEU A 272 -14.55 15.22 9.27
N GLY A 273 -15.10 16.42 9.01
CA GLY A 273 -14.93 17.60 9.83
C GLY A 273 -13.91 18.62 9.28
N THR A 274 -13.97 19.84 9.83
CA THR A 274 -13.19 21.00 9.36
C THR A 274 -11.69 20.91 9.62
N GLY A 275 -11.24 19.91 10.40
CA GLY A 275 -9.81 19.60 10.61
C GLY A 275 -9.12 18.97 9.39
N VAL A 276 -9.88 18.60 8.35
CA VAL A 276 -9.31 18.13 7.09
C VAL A 276 -8.67 19.31 6.36
N THR A 277 -7.36 19.19 6.12
CA THR A 277 -6.54 20.15 5.37
C THR A 277 -5.73 19.43 4.31
N GLN A 278 -5.58 20.04 3.13
CA GLN A 278 -4.72 19.52 2.07
C GLN A 278 -3.26 19.38 2.56
N LYS A 279 -2.63 18.27 2.17
CA LYS A 279 -1.21 17.96 2.37
C LYS A 279 -0.46 17.70 1.08
N GLY A 280 -1.18 17.52 -0.02
CA GLY A 280 -0.63 17.32 -1.35
C GLY A 280 -1.78 17.14 -2.34
N SER A 281 -1.54 17.53 -3.59
CA SER A 281 -2.48 17.32 -4.69
C SER A 281 -1.70 16.89 -5.93
N LEU A 282 -2.34 16.11 -6.80
CA LEU A 282 -1.92 15.87 -8.17
C LEU A 282 -3.20 15.79 -9.00
N VAL A 283 -3.26 16.59 -10.05
CA VAL A 283 -4.36 16.63 -11.01
C VAL A 283 -3.75 16.43 -12.38
N ALA A 284 -4.01 15.26 -12.96
CA ALA A 284 -3.54 14.83 -14.26
C ALA A 284 -4.72 14.43 -15.16
N PRO A 285 -4.54 14.27 -16.48
CA PRO A 285 -5.62 13.82 -17.36
C PRO A 285 -6.21 12.47 -16.96
N ASP A 286 -5.39 11.56 -16.46
CA ASP A 286 -5.74 10.17 -16.16
C ASP A 286 -6.29 9.97 -14.73
N ARG A 287 -6.03 10.89 -13.80
CA ARG A 287 -6.49 10.79 -12.40
C ARG A 287 -6.33 12.09 -11.62
N LEU A 288 -7.05 12.17 -10.51
CA LEU A 288 -6.73 13.05 -9.39
C LEU A 288 -6.23 12.26 -8.18
N ARG A 289 -5.40 12.90 -7.37
CA ARG A 289 -4.89 12.39 -6.10
C ARG A 289 -4.87 13.51 -5.08
N PHE A 290 -5.60 13.31 -4.00
CA PHE A 290 -5.74 14.29 -2.94
C PHE A 290 -5.25 13.73 -1.60
N ASP A 291 -4.21 14.35 -1.06
CA ASP A 291 -3.64 14.00 0.24
C ASP A 291 -4.16 14.99 1.28
N PHE A 292 -4.63 14.47 2.42
CA PHE A 292 -5.28 15.28 3.43
C PHE A 292 -4.94 14.83 4.85
N SER A 293 -5.01 15.78 5.79
CA SER A 293 -4.84 15.49 7.22
C SER A 293 -6.06 14.75 7.76
N HIS A 294 -5.88 13.49 8.07
CA HIS A 294 -6.87 12.71 8.79
C HIS A 294 -6.19 11.51 9.46
N ASP A 295 -6.69 11.20 10.65
CA ASP A 295 -5.96 10.43 11.64
C ASP A 295 -6.29 8.94 11.63
N ALA A 296 -7.44 8.57 11.06
CA ALA A 296 -7.96 7.22 11.05
C ALA A 296 -8.26 6.76 9.62
N PRO A 297 -8.41 5.44 9.41
CA PRO A 297 -9.04 4.93 8.22
C PRO A 297 -10.47 5.46 8.04
N VAL A 298 -10.69 6.31 7.04
CA VAL A 298 -11.97 6.61 6.39
C VAL A 298 -12.66 5.31 6.05
N THR A 299 -13.80 5.10 6.67
CA THR A 299 -14.59 3.89 6.54
C THR A 299 -15.24 3.79 5.16
N ALA A 300 -15.64 2.57 4.77
CA ALA A 300 -16.37 2.37 3.52
C ALA A 300 -17.69 3.16 3.46
N ALA A 301 -18.33 3.41 4.60
CA ALA A 301 -19.55 4.23 4.68
C ALA A 301 -19.26 5.71 4.45
N GLU A 302 -18.19 6.25 5.05
CA GLU A 302 -17.76 7.63 4.85
C GLU A 302 -17.30 7.86 3.41
N LEU A 303 -16.52 6.94 2.82
CA LEU A 303 -16.11 7.02 1.41
C LEU A 303 -17.30 7.09 0.47
N ARG A 304 -18.32 6.24 0.68
CA ARG A 304 -19.56 6.30 -0.10
C ARG A 304 -20.26 7.64 0.07
N ARG A 305 -20.32 8.19 1.29
CA ARG A 305 -20.96 9.49 1.55
C ARG A 305 -20.19 10.63 0.87
N ILE A 306 -18.85 10.61 0.90
CA ILE A 306 -17.99 11.59 0.23
C ILE A 306 -18.23 11.54 -1.29
N GLU A 307 -18.15 10.36 -1.90
CA GLU A 307 -18.39 10.18 -3.34
C GLU A 307 -19.81 10.63 -3.74
N GLN A 308 -20.82 10.28 -2.94
CA GLN A 308 -22.21 10.71 -3.17
C GLN A 308 -22.31 12.24 -3.11
N ARG A 309 -21.70 12.87 -2.12
CA ARG A 309 -21.74 14.32 -1.93
C ARG A 309 -21.11 15.08 -3.09
N VAL A 310 -19.94 14.63 -3.57
CA VAL A 310 -19.31 15.20 -4.78
C VAL A 310 -20.25 15.09 -5.98
N ASN A 311 -20.80 13.90 -6.22
CA ASN A 311 -21.70 13.68 -7.36
C ASN A 311 -23.06 14.41 -7.23
N GLU A 312 -23.55 14.66 -6.01
CA GLU A 312 -24.68 15.56 -5.79
C GLU A 312 -24.36 16.97 -6.26
N GLN A 313 -23.20 17.51 -5.90
CA GLN A 313 -22.79 18.85 -6.31
C GLN A 313 -22.57 18.98 -7.82
N ILE A 314 -22.02 17.92 -8.45
CA ILE A 314 -21.97 17.82 -9.91
C ILE A 314 -23.40 17.94 -10.51
N ARG A 315 -24.38 17.23 -9.95
CA ARG A 315 -25.79 17.28 -10.42
C ARG A 315 -26.50 18.60 -10.11
N VAL A 316 -26.14 19.29 -9.04
CA VAL A 316 -26.60 20.67 -8.76
C VAL A 316 -26.18 21.61 -9.89
N ASN A 317 -25.04 21.32 -10.53
CA ASN A 317 -24.56 22.01 -11.73
C ASN A 317 -24.44 23.53 -11.50
N ALA A 318 -23.91 23.93 -10.34
CA ALA A 318 -23.62 25.32 -10.03
C ALA A 318 -22.56 25.89 -10.99
N SER A 319 -22.54 27.22 -11.18
CA SER A 319 -21.44 27.89 -11.88
C SER A 319 -20.13 27.74 -11.10
N ALA A 320 -19.03 27.68 -11.85
CA ALA A 320 -17.68 27.78 -11.36
C ALA A 320 -17.14 29.16 -11.75
N ASP A 321 -17.31 30.10 -10.83
CA ASP A 321 -16.97 31.50 -11.03
C ASP A 321 -15.53 31.77 -10.56
N THR A 322 -14.81 32.61 -11.28
CA THR A 322 -13.44 33.01 -10.89
C THR A 322 -13.29 34.52 -10.85
N ALA A 323 -12.50 35.01 -9.89
CA ALA A 323 -12.24 36.42 -9.71
C ALA A 323 -10.80 36.63 -9.22
N GLU A 324 -10.14 37.66 -9.77
CA GLU A 324 -8.89 38.17 -9.21
C GLU A 324 -9.21 39.27 -8.19
N MET A 325 -8.61 39.18 -7.02
CA MET A 325 -8.79 40.14 -5.93
C MET A 325 -7.57 40.14 -5.01
N SER A 326 -7.53 41.07 -4.06
CA SER A 326 -6.47 41.06 -3.04
C SER A 326 -6.61 39.85 -2.13
N TYR A 327 -5.49 39.46 -1.48
CA TYR A 327 -5.51 38.35 -0.52
C TYR A 327 -6.53 38.57 0.61
N ASP A 328 -6.61 39.79 1.15
CA ASP A 328 -7.52 40.11 2.26
C ASP A 328 -8.99 40.01 1.82
N GLU A 329 -9.35 40.55 0.65
CA GLU A 329 -10.70 40.42 0.08
C GLU A 329 -11.07 38.96 -0.18
N ALA A 330 -10.11 38.14 -0.62
CA ALA A 330 -10.36 36.73 -0.84
C ALA A 330 -10.70 35.99 0.47
N ILE A 331 -9.95 36.26 1.55
CA ILE A 331 -10.25 35.67 2.87
C ILE A 331 -11.61 36.15 3.39
N GLU A 332 -11.94 37.43 3.22
CA GLU A 332 -13.26 37.98 3.59
C GLU A 332 -14.41 37.34 2.80
N SER A 333 -14.17 36.96 1.54
CA SER A 333 -15.14 36.25 0.70
C SER A 333 -15.38 34.79 1.11
N GLY A 334 -14.66 34.30 2.13
CA GLY A 334 -14.72 32.92 2.61
C GLY A 334 -13.80 31.97 1.85
N ALA A 335 -12.89 32.50 1.00
CA ALA A 335 -11.95 31.66 0.26
C ALA A 335 -10.97 30.99 1.21
N MET A 336 -10.84 29.67 1.07
CA MET A 336 -9.84 28.92 1.80
C MET A 336 -8.48 29.03 1.11
N ALA A 337 -7.47 29.44 1.87
CA ALA A 337 -6.07 29.34 1.46
C ALA A 337 -5.60 27.88 1.53
N LEU A 338 -4.93 27.41 0.48
CA LEU A 338 -4.37 26.07 0.42
C LEU A 338 -3.03 26.03 1.17
N PHE A 339 -2.77 24.91 1.85
CA PHE A 339 -1.60 24.74 2.70
C PHE A 339 -0.31 24.69 1.87
N GLY A 340 0.66 25.56 2.19
CA GLY A 340 2.03 25.51 1.68
C GLY A 340 2.31 26.42 0.48
N GLU A 341 1.33 27.17 -0.02
CA GLU A 341 1.54 28.14 -1.10
C GLU A 341 1.91 29.52 -0.57
N LYS A 342 2.78 30.23 -1.31
CA LYS A 342 3.05 31.65 -1.10
C LYS A 342 2.17 32.44 -2.05
N TYR A 343 1.25 33.23 -1.52
CA TYR A 343 0.37 34.08 -2.30
C TYR A 343 1.01 35.45 -2.53
N GLY A 344 0.82 36.00 -3.73
CA GLY A 344 1.18 37.39 -4.04
C GLY A 344 0.08 38.36 -3.61
N ASP A 345 0.27 39.64 -3.94
CA ASP A 345 -0.68 40.71 -3.58
C ASP A 345 -2.05 40.56 -4.28
N SER A 346 -2.08 39.91 -5.44
CA SER A 346 -3.29 39.52 -6.17
C SER A 346 -3.40 37.99 -6.21
N VAL A 347 -4.58 37.47 -5.89
CA VAL A 347 -4.89 36.04 -5.90
C VAL A 347 -6.14 35.78 -6.74
N ARG A 348 -6.19 34.59 -7.33
CA ARG A 348 -7.36 34.10 -8.05
C ARG A 348 -8.20 33.20 -7.15
N VAL A 349 -9.45 33.58 -6.95
CA VAL A 349 -10.45 32.82 -6.19
C VAL A 349 -11.29 32.01 -7.17
N LEU A 350 -11.47 30.72 -6.88
CA LEU A 350 -12.45 29.86 -7.53
C LEU A 350 -13.62 29.63 -6.58
N LYS A 351 -14.85 29.83 -7.08
CA LYS A 351 -16.08 29.51 -6.37
C LYS A 351 -16.93 28.54 -7.19
N ILE A 352 -17.22 27.35 -6.66
CA ILE A 352 -18.15 26.39 -7.28
C ILE A 352 -19.42 26.35 -6.45
N GLY A 353 -20.39 27.18 -6.84
CA GLY A 353 -21.57 27.47 -6.02
C GLY A 353 -21.20 27.90 -4.60
N GLU A 354 -22.09 27.67 -3.64
CA GLU A 354 -21.80 27.93 -2.21
C GLU A 354 -21.03 26.78 -1.54
N PHE A 355 -20.69 25.72 -2.29
CA PHE A 355 -20.14 24.50 -1.70
C PHE A 355 -18.63 24.53 -1.55
N SER A 356 -17.91 25.13 -2.50
CA SER A 356 -16.46 25.26 -2.46
C SER A 356 -16.04 26.65 -2.89
N THR A 357 -15.17 27.28 -2.10
CA THR A 357 -14.56 28.59 -2.40
C THR A 357 -13.10 28.53 -1.95
N GLU A 358 -12.18 28.55 -2.89
CA GLU A 358 -10.75 28.27 -2.66
C GLU A 358 -9.86 29.18 -3.50
N LEU A 359 -8.66 29.48 -3.00
CA LEU A 359 -7.62 30.13 -3.80
C LEU A 359 -7.06 29.12 -4.81
N CYS A 360 -7.29 29.35 -6.10
CA CYS A 360 -6.82 28.45 -7.14
C CYS A 360 -6.48 29.17 -8.46
N GLY A 361 -5.22 29.05 -8.87
CA GLY A 361 -4.73 29.52 -10.16
C GLY A 361 -4.86 28.49 -11.29
N GLY A 362 -5.56 27.37 -11.08
CA GLY A 362 -5.70 26.31 -12.08
C GLY A 362 -6.76 26.56 -13.14
N THR A 363 -6.88 25.61 -14.09
CA THR A 363 -7.97 25.61 -15.08
C THR A 363 -9.15 24.79 -14.57
N HIS A 364 -10.37 25.33 -14.74
CA HIS A 364 -11.60 24.77 -14.17
C HIS A 364 -12.72 24.71 -15.22
N VAL A 365 -13.73 23.90 -14.91
CA VAL A 365 -14.98 23.83 -15.69
C VAL A 365 -15.74 25.15 -15.57
N ASP A 366 -16.67 25.43 -16.48
CA ASP A 366 -17.59 26.55 -16.34
C ASP A 366 -18.72 26.22 -15.37
N ARG A 367 -19.12 24.94 -15.31
CA ARG A 367 -20.15 24.47 -14.39
C ARG A 367 -19.81 23.11 -13.81
N ALA A 368 -20.25 22.86 -12.59
CA ALA A 368 -19.99 21.60 -11.90
C ALA A 368 -20.48 20.36 -12.66
N GLY A 369 -21.55 20.48 -13.45
CA GLY A 369 -22.11 19.40 -14.26
C GLY A 369 -21.21 18.94 -15.40
N ASP A 370 -20.28 19.79 -15.86
CA ASP A 370 -19.35 19.45 -16.95
C ASP A 370 -18.36 18.34 -16.54
N ILE A 371 -18.16 18.13 -15.23
CA ILE A 371 -17.38 17.03 -14.65
C ILE A 371 -18.00 15.67 -15.00
N GLY A 372 -19.33 15.60 -15.14
CA GLY A 372 -20.09 14.39 -15.45
C GLY A 372 -20.23 13.44 -14.26
N LEU A 373 -19.23 12.58 -14.02
CA LEU A 373 -19.23 11.59 -12.95
C LEU A 373 -17.89 11.65 -12.22
N PHE A 374 -17.90 11.57 -10.89
CA PHE A 374 -16.70 11.37 -10.08
C PHE A 374 -16.72 9.99 -9.44
N LYS A 375 -15.58 9.29 -9.49
CA LYS A 375 -15.40 7.98 -8.85
C LYS A 375 -14.12 7.92 -8.03
N ILE A 376 -14.24 7.46 -6.79
CA ILE A 376 -13.10 7.12 -5.95
C ILE A 376 -12.56 5.76 -6.41
N VAL A 377 -11.28 5.73 -6.75
CA VAL A 377 -10.55 4.52 -7.16
C VAL A 377 -9.92 3.84 -5.96
N SER A 378 -9.27 4.63 -5.11
CA SER A 378 -8.52 4.09 -3.98
C SER A 378 -8.51 5.06 -2.81
N GLU A 379 -8.27 4.49 -1.64
CA GLU A 379 -8.08 5.21 -0.41
C GLU A 379 -6.96 4.49 0.37
N GLY A 380 -5.98 5.24 0.91
CA GLY A 380 -4.93 4.66 1.75
C GLY A 380 -4.18 5.66 2.64
N GLY A 381 -3.49 5.14 3.66
CA GLY A 381 -2.56 5.94 4.47
C GLY A 381 -1.21 6.12 3.77
N VAL A 382 -0.71 7.36 3.71
CA VAL A 382 0.60 7.69 3.10
C VAL A 382 1.66 7.92 4.17
N ALA A 383 1.26 8.57 5.27
CA ALA A 383 2.10 8.82 6.43
C ALA A 383 1.22 8.93 7.69
N ALA A 384 1.84 8.93 8.88
CA ALA A 384 1.09 9.14 10.11
C ALA A 384 0.34 10.49 10.09
N GLY A 385 -0.99 10.42 10.20
CA GLY A 385 -1.91 11.57 10.14
C GLY A 385 -2.22 12.07 8.72
N VAL A 386 -1.81 11.36 7.67
CA VAL A 386 -2.04 11.74 6.26
C VAL A 386 -2.65 10.58 5.47
N ARG A 387 -3.78 10.87 4.85
CA ARG A 387 -4.59 9.94 4.05
C ARG A 387 -4.60 10.43 2.60
N ARG A 388 -4.81 9.51 1.66
CA ARG A 388 -4.85 9.77 0.23
C ARG A 388 -6.11 9.18 -0.36
N ILE A 389 -6.82 9.97 -1.14
CA ILE A 389 -7.85 9.50 -2.06
C ILE A 389 -7.33 9.67 -3.48
N GLU A 390 -7.43 8.63 -4.29
CA GLU A 390 -7.30 8.73 -5.74
C GLU A 390 -8.67 8.56 -6.38
N GLY A 391 -8.92 9.34 -7.43
CA GLY A 391 -10.19 9.32 -8.14
C GLY A 391 -10.04 9.64 -9.61
N VAL A 392 -11.12 9.43 -10.35
CA VAL A 392 -11.24 9.74 -11.77
C VAL A 392 -12.57 10.43 -12.04
N THR A 393 -12.62 11.17 -13.14
CA THR A 393 -13.83 11.89 -13.58
C THR A 393 -14.23 11.57 -15.01
N GLY A 394 -15.41 12.02 -15.43
CA GLY A 394 -15.87 11.98 -16.82
C GLY A 394 -15.81 10.58 -17.42
N GLN A 395 -15.17 10.48 -18.58
CA GLN A 395 -15.06 9.23 -19.36
C GLN A 395 -14.37 8.10 -18.58
N LEU A 396 -13.26 8.40 -17.89
CA LEU A 396 -12.55 7.40 -17.10
C LEU A 396 -13.38 6.88 -15.91
N ALA A 397 -14.21 7.74 -15.31
CA ALA A 397 -15.14 7.32 -14.28
C ALA A 397 -16.24 6.39 -14.83
N LEU A 398 -16.74 6.64 -16.04
CA LEU A 398 -17.69 5.74 -16.72
C LEU A 398 -17.03 4.40 -17.03
N GLU A 399 -15.81 4.40 -17.55
CA GLU A 399 -15.06 3.17 -17.84
C GLU A 399 -14.85 2.32 -16.57
N GLN A 400 -14.56 2.95 -15.42
CA GLN A 400 -14.49 2.24 -14.14
C GLN A 400 -15.81 1.55 -13.77
N VAL A 401 -16.95 2.19 -14.02
CA VAL A 401 -18.28 1.60 -13.79
C VAL A 401 -18.52 0.44 -14.75
N GLU A 402 -18.23 0.59 -16.03
CA GLU A 402 -18.39 -0.44 -17.06
C GLU A 402 -17.50 -1.66 -16.80
N GLN A 403 -16.24 -1.43 -16.37
CA GLN A 403 -15.31 -2.49 -15.99
C GLN A 403 -15.84 -3.29 -14.79
N ALA A 404 -16.35 -2.59 -13.76
CA ALA A 404 -16.94 -3.24 -12.59
C ALA A 404 -18.20 -4.05 -12.96
N GLN A 405 -19.10 -3.49 -13.78
CA GLN A 405 -20.29 -4.19 -14.27
C GLN A 405 -19.92 -5.42 -15.10
N SER A 406 -18.94 -5.30 -15.99
CA SER A 406 -18.45 -6.40 -16.81
C SER A 406 -17.82 -7.51 -15.97
N LEU A 407 -17.07 -7.16 -14.92
CA LEU A 407 -16.53 -8.12 -13.96
C LEU A 407 -17.64 -8.87 -13.22
N LEU A 408 -18.64 -8.16 -12.70
CA LEU A 408 -19.79 -8.77 -12.02
C LEU A 408 -20.58 -9.70 -12.96
N GLY A 409 -20.75 -9.30 -14.22
CA GLY A 409 -21.37 -10.14 -15.25
C GLY A 409 -20.60 -11.45 -15.47
N ARG A 410 -19.29 -11.38 -15.70
CA ARG A 410 -18.44 -12.58 -15.87
C ARG A 410 -18.44 -13.48 -14.64
N LEU A 411 -18.42 -12.91 -13.43
CA LEU A 411 -18.53 -13.69 -12.19
C LEU A 411 -19.89 -14.36 -12.07
N GLY A 412 -20.97 -13.67 -12.43
CA GLY A 412 -22.33 -14.21 -12.52
C GLY A 412 -22.39 -15.43 -13.45
N GLU A 413 -21.79 -15.35 -14.63
CA GLU A 413 -21.74 -16.47 -15.59
C GLU A 413 -21.04 -17.71 -15.01
N LEU A 414 -19.91 -17.53 -14.31
CA LEU A 414 -19.16 -18.63 -13.68
C LEU A 414 -20.01 -19.41 -12.67
N VAL A 415 -20.84 -18.70 -11.90
CA VAL A 415 -21.70 -19.30 -10.87
C VAL A 415 -23.13 -19.58 -11.34
N LYS A 416 -23.42 -19.35 -12.63
CA LYS A 416 -24.77 -19.45 -13.21
C LYS A 416 -25.80 -18.65 -12.41
N GLY A 417 -25.48 -17.39 -12.15
CA GLY A 417 -26.31 -16.38 -11.50
C GLY A 417 -26.19 -15.02 -12.21
N GLY A 418 -26.81 -14.00 -11.61
CA GLY A 418 -26.68 -12.61 -12.03
C GLY A 418 -26.21 -11.72 -10.87
N PRO A 419 -26.03 -10.41 -11.10
CA PRO A 419 -25.51 -9.50 -10.08
C PRO A 419 -26.33 -9.48 -8.77
N ALA A 420 -27.64 -9.72 -8.84
CA ALA A 420 -28.53 -9.68 -7.68
C ALA A 420 -28.40 -10.90 -6.74
N ASP A 421 -28.03 -12.07 -7.27
CA ASP A 421 -27.89 -13.31 -6.49
C ASP A 421 -26.44 -13.83 -6.43
N LEU A 422 -25.49 -13.13 -7.04
CA LEU A 422 -24.07 -13.49 -7.14
C LEU A 422 -23.47 -13.84 -5.77
N GLU A 423 -23.69 -13.00 -4.76
CA GLU A 423 -23.19 -13.23 -3.40
C GLU A 423 -23.71 -14.56 -2.85
N SER A 424 -25.04 -14.77 -2.88
CA SER A 424 -25.65 -16.01 -2.41
C SER A 424 -25.16 -17.25 -3.18
N LYS A 425 -24.90 -17.12 -4.50
CA LYS A 425 -24.37 -18.21 -5.33
C LYS A 425 -22.93 -18.56 -4.94
N VAL A 426 -22.10 -17.56 -4.69
CA VAL A 426 -20.72 -17.75 -4.21
C VAL A 426 -20.71 -18.38 -2.83
N GLU A 427 -21.54 -17.90 -1.89
CA GLU A 427 -21.68 -18.50 -0.56
C GLU A 427 -22.10 -19.97 -0.63
N ASN A 428 -23.09 -20.29 -1.46
CA ASN A 428 -23.55 -21.66 -1.68
C ASN A 428 -22.46 -22.54 -2.29
N LEU A 429 -21.67 -22.01 -3.23
CA LEU A 429 -20.56 -22.72 -3.84
C LEU A 429 -19.45 -23.01 -2.81
N LEU A 430 -19.10 -22.03 -1.98
CA LEU A 430 -18.13 -22.18 -0.89
C LEU A 430 -18.62 -23.20 0.17
N ALA A 431 -19.89 -23.13 0.54
CA ALA A 431 -20.50 -24.08 1.47
C ALA A 431 -20.51 -25.51 0.91
N ARG A 432 -20.88 -25.67 -0.38
CA ARG A 432 -20.83 -26.95 -1.08
C ARG A 432 -19.41 -27.51 -1.16
N ASN A 433 -18.40 -26.66 -1.42
CA ASN A 433 -17.01 -27.10 -1.49
C ASN A 433 -16.54 -27.66 -0.14
N ARG A 434 -16.82 -26.94 0.96
CA ARG A 434 -16.53 -27.43 2.33
C ARG A 434 -17.25 -28.74 2.66
N ASN A 435 -18.47 -28.94 2.16
CA ASN A 435 -19.21 -30.19 2.37
C ASN A 435 -18.62 -31.35 1.56
N LEU A 436 -18.25 -31.10 0.29
CA LEU A 436 -17.58 -32.10 -0.56
C LEU A 436 -16.21 -32.49 0.00
N GLU A 437 -15.44 -31.54 0.55
CA GLU A 437 -14.18 -31.83 1.25
C GLU A 437 -14.40 -32.77 2.44
N LYS A 438 -15.43 -32.49 3.27
CA LYS A 438 -15.80 -33.37 4.39
C LYS A 438 -16.28 -34.74 3.94
N GLU A 439 -17.10 -34.81 2.90
CA GLU A 439 -17.59 -36.07 2.34
C GLU A 439 -16.44 -36.90 1.77
N ASN A 440 -15.48 -36.26 1.08
CA ASN A 440 -14.29 -36.91 0.57
C ASN A 440 -13.42 -37.46 1.72
N GLU A 441 -13.21 -36.69 2.79
CA GLU A 441 -12.53 -37.21 4.00
C GLU A 441 -13.25 -38.45 4.58
N GLN A 442 -14.58 -38.44 4.66
CA GLN A 442 -15.37 -39.56 5.17
C GLN A 442 -15.30 -40.79 4.26
N LEU A 443 -15.36 -40.59 2.94
CA LEU A 443 -15.23 -41.66 1.95
C LEU A 443 -13.83 -42.29 2.01
N MET A 444 -12.79 -41.47 2.09
CA MET A 444 -11.41 -41.94 2.28
C MET A 444 -11.24 -42.71 3.59
N GLN A 445 -11.86 -42.28 4.69
CA GLN A 445 -11.88 -43.04 5.94
C GLN A 445 -12.60 -44.38 5.81
N ARG A 446 -13.70 -44.45 5.06
CA ARG A 446 -14.44 -45.71 4.83
C ARG A 446 -13.65 -46.68 3.94
N LEU A 447 -12.98 -46.17 2.90
CA LEU A 447 -12.10 -46.97 2.04
C LEU A 447 -10.91 -47.51 2.84
N ALA A 448 -10.25 -46.66 3.62
CA ALA A 448 -9.15 -47.05 4.50
C ALA A 448 -9.55 -48.10 5.57
N ALA A 449 -10.80 -48.10 6.01
CA ALA A 449 -11.34 -49.08 6.95
C ALA A 449 -11.76 -50.41 6.28
N GLY A 450 -11.48 -50.61 4.99
CA GLY A 450 -11.72 -51.88 4.28
C GLY A 450 -12.89 -51.89 3.30
N GLY A 451 -13.51 -50.74 3.00
CA GLY A 451 -14.55 -50.66 1.96
C GLY A 451 -15.75 -51.59 2.18
N GLY A 452 -16.05 -51.93 3.44
CA GLY A 452 -17.11 -52.90 3.82
C GLY A 452 -16.62 -54.33 4.09
N ARG A 453 -15.36 -54.66 3.79
CA ARG A 453 -14.68 -55.89 4.23
C ARG A 453 -14.02 -55.66 5.59
N ASP A 454 -14.09 -56.67 6.46
CA ASP A 454 -13.39 -56.64 7.74
C ASP A 454 -11.89 -56.93 7.57
N ILE A 455 -11.07 -55.87 7.44
CA ILE A 455 -9.61 -56.01 7.28
C ILE A 455 -8.92 -56.61 8.51
N THR A 456 -9.56 -56.61 9.68
CA THR A 456 -8.99 -57.22 10.90
C THR A 456 -8.99 -58.75 10.85
N ALA A 457 -9.76 -59.34 9.94
CA ALA A 457 -9.73 -60.78 9.68
C ALA A 457 -8.39 -61.26 9.10
N ASP A 458 -7.66 -60.36 8.41
CA ASP A 458 -6.36 -60.67 7.80
C ASP A 458 -5.20 -60.60 8.82
N ALA A 459 -5.49 -60.32 10.11
CA ALA A 459 -4.47 -60.24 11.16
C ALA A 459 -3.93 -61.63 11.55
N GLN A 460 -2.61 -61.73 11.65
CA GLN A 460 -1.88 -62.94 12.04
C GLN A 460 -1.62 -62.95 13.55
N ASP A 461 -1.63 -64.11 14.19
CA ASP A 461 -1.22 -64.25 15.60
C ASP A 461 0.27 -64.61 15.66
N ILE A 462 1.08 -63.73 16.26
CA ILE A 462 2.51 -63.93 16.46
C ILE A 462 2.79 -63.77 17.94
N GLY A 463 3.06 -64.88 18.62
CA GLY A 463 3.42 -64.88 20.04
C GLY A 463 2.34 -64.31 20.96
N GLY A 464 1.05 -64.45 20.60
CA GLY A 464 -0.08 -63.90 21.36
C GLY A 464 -0.41 -62.44 21.05
N VAL A 465 0.22 -61.87 20.01
CA VAL A 465 -0.02 -60.49 19.53
C VAL A 465 -0.62 -60.55 18.13
N ARG A 466 -1.75 -59.86 17.91
CA ARG A 466 -2.40 -59.77 16.59
C ARG A 466 -1.66 -58.75 15.72
N VAL A 467 -0.99 -59.22 14.66
CA VAL A 467 -0.24 -58.40 13.72
C VAL A 467 -1.07 -58.19 12.45
N LEU A 468 -1.46 -56.94 12.19
CA LEU A 468 -2.17 -56.55 10.97
C LEU A 468 -1.28 -55.64 10.12
N VAL A 469 -1.06 -56.06 8.88
CA VAL A 469 -0.29 -55.28 7.91
C VAL A 469 -1.13 -55.12 6.66
N ASN A 470 -1.33 -53.90 6.21
CA ASN A 470 -2.10 -53.66 4.99
C ASN A 470 -1.57 -52.47 4.19
N ARG A 471 -1.77 -52.55 2.88
CA ARG A 471 -1.53 -51.45 1.96
C ARG A 471 -2.87 -50.80 1.63
N LEU A 472 -2.97 -49.50 1.90
CA LEU A 472 -4.11 -48.67 1.56
C LEU A 472 -3.72 -47.80 0.37
N ASP A 473 -4.13 -48.23 -0.82
CA ASP A 473 -3.94 -47.47 -2.05
C ASP A 473 -4.80 -46.18 -2.05
N ASP A 474 -4.63 -45.32 -3.06
CA ASP A 474 -5.29 -44.00 -3.24
C ASP A 474 -4.69 -42.82 -2.44
N GLY A 475 -3.40 -42.86 -2.11
CA GLY A 475 -2.70 -41.68 -1.57
C GLY A 475 -3.25 -41.17 -0.24
N VAL A 476 -3.72 -42.08 0.60
CA VAL A 476 -4.39 -41.81 1.89
C VAL A 476 -3.54 -40.88 2.77
N GLY A 477 -4.19 -39.87 3.34
CA GLY A 477 -3.54 -38.87 4.19
C GLY A 477 -3.12 -39.41 5.58
N PRO A 478 -2.14 -38.79 6.25
CA PRO A 478 -1.67 -39.22 7.58
C PRO A 478 -2.75 -39.29 8.66
N LYS A 479 -3.76 -38.40 8.60
CA LYS A 479 -4.91 -38.39 9.52
C LYS A 479 -5.75 -39.66 9.36
N VAL A 480 -6.09 -40.01 8.13
CA VAL A 480 -6.90 -41.21 7.82
C VAL A 480 -6.15 -42.50 8.17
N LEU A 481 -4.83 -42.56 7.92
CA LEU A 481 -3.99 -43.69 8.34
C LEU A 481 -4.01 -43.89 9.86
N ARG A 482 -3.91 -42.81 10.62
CA ARG A 482 -3.99 -42.85 12.09
C ARG A 482 -5.35 -43.37 12.56
N ASP A 483 -6.43 -42.79 12.06
CA ASP A 483 -7.80 -43.18 12.44
C ASP A 483 -8.09 -44.65 12.11
N ALA A 484 -7.57 -45.16 10.99
CA ALA A 484 -7.71 -46.57 10.61
C ALA A 484 -6.92 -47.50 11.55
N ILE A 485 -5.70 -47.11 11.93
CA ILE A 485 -4.86 -47.86 12.88
C ILE A 485 -5.53 -47.94 14.26
N ASP A 486 -6.04 -46.82 14.77
CA ASP A 486 -6.68 -46.78 16.08
C ASP A 486 -7.92 -47.69 16.11
N LYS A 487 -8.76 -47.65 15.06
CA LYS A 487 -9.91 -48.58 14.94
C LYS A 487 -9.50 -50.05 14.86
N ALA A 488 -8.44 -50.36 14.12
CA ALA A 488 -7.94 -51.73 14.01
C ALA A 488 -7.41 -52.24 15.36
N LYS A 489 -6.67 -51.41 16.09
CA LYS A 489 -6.19 -51.71 17.46
C LYS A 489 -7.35 -51.97 18.42
N ASP A 490 -8.34 -51.08 18.43
CA ASP A 490 -9.50 -51.21 19.32
C ASP A 490 -10.25 -52.53 19.10
N LYS A 491 -10.32 -53.01 17.86
CA LYS A 491 -11.00 -54.26 17.51
C LYS A 491 -10.15 -55.51 17.78
N LEU A 492 -8.84 -55.43 17.58
CA LEU A 492 -7.93 -56.57 17.70
C LEU A 492 -7.46 -56.84 19.13
N GLY A 493 -7.65 -55.91 20.07
CA GLY A 493 -7.16 -56.04 21.44
C GLY A 493 -5.64 -55.90 21.48
N THR A 494 -4.91 -56.93 21.91
CA THR A 494 -3.44 -56.96 21.91
C THR A 494 -2.90 -57.01 20.47
N ALA A 495 -2.45 -55.87 19.94
CA ALA A 495 -2.20 -55.73 18.50
C ALA A 495 -1.05 -54.81 18.10
N VAL A 496 -0.45 -55.15 16.95
CA VAL A 496 0.50 -54.34 16.18
C VAL A 496 -0.10 -54.12 14.79
N VAL A 497 -0.34 -52.88 14.40
CA VAL A 497 -0.95 -52.51 13.13
C VAL A 497 -0.01 -51.62 12.33
N VAL A 498 0.29 -51.98 11.09
CA VAL A 498 1.10 -51.18 10.16
C VAL A 498 0.35 -50.98 8.86
N PHE A 499 0.10 -49.72 8.51
CA PHE A 499 -0.49 -49.36 7.23
C PHE A 499 0.46 -48.51 6.40
N GLY A 500 0.53 -48.82 5.12
CA GLY A 500 1.28 -48.06 4.13
C GLY A 500 0.39 -47.57 3.00
N SER A 501 0.68 -46.39 2.48
CA SER A 501 0.02 -45.81 1.32
C SER A 501 1.04 -45.20 0.38
N ALA A 502 0.86 -45.37 -0.92
CA ALA A 502 1.65 -44.71 -1.95
C ALA A 502 0.79 -43.65 -2.65
N THR A 503 1.36 -42.46 -2.89
CA THR A 503 0.76 -41.43 -3.72
C THR A 503 1.15 -41.65 -5.19
N GLU A 504 0.37 -41.11 -6.13
CA GLU A 504 0.65 -41.24 -7.58
C GLU A 504 2.02 -40.68 -7.98
N ASP A 505 2.48 -39.66 -7.25
CA ASP A 505 3.79 -39.02 -7.36
C ASP A 505 4.94 -39.82 -6.70
N GLY A 506 4.70 -41.09 -6.33
CA GLY A 506 5.73 -42.04 -5.88
C GLY A 506 6.15 -41.91 -4.42
N LYS A 507 5.52 -41.02 -3.65
CA LYS A 507 5.80 -40.85 -2.22
C LYS A 507 5.06 -41.90 -1.41
N VAL A 508 5.75 -42.45 -0.43
CA VAL A 508 5.21 -43.43 0.51
C VAL A 508 4.91 -42.75 1.84
N ARG A 509 3.76 -43.08 2.41
CA ARG A 509 3.36 -42.73 3.78
C ARG A 509 3.16 -44.02 4.56
N LEU A 510 3.75 -44.08 5.74
CA LEU A 510 3.67 -45.22 6.64
C LEU A 510 3.15 -44.73 7.99
N ALA A 511 2.32 -45.55 8.62
CA ALA A 511 1.93 -45.37 9.99
C ALA A 511 1.92 -46.73 10.69
N ALA A 512 2.38 -46.74 11.95
CA ALA A 512 2.37 -47.91 12.80
C ALA A 512 1.71 -47.57 14.13
N GLY A 513 0.93 -48.49 14.66
CA GLY A 513 0.34 -48.39 15.99
C GLY A 513 0.50 -49.69 16.75
N VAL A 514 0.80 -49.55 18.04
CA VAL A 514 0.98 -50.67 18.97
C VAL A 514 0.08 -50.44 20.18
N THR A 515 -0.58 -51.47 20.68
CA THR A 515 -1.37 -51.37 21.92
C THR A 515 -0.49 -51.32 23.16
N LYS A 516 -0.95 -50.58 24.18
CA LYS A 516 -0.15 -50.21 25.37
C LYS A 516 0.39 -51.41 26.15
N ASP A 517 -0.28 -52.55 26.08
CA ASP A 517 0.11 -53.80 26.72
C ASP A 517 1.34 -54.47 26.09
N VAL A 518 1.76 -54.04 24.89
CA VAL A 518 2.93 -54.59 24.17
C VAL A 518 4.01 -53.54 23.93
N THR A 519 3.79 -52.27 24.27
CA THR A 519 4.74 -51.17 23.95
C THR A 519 6.12 -51.31 24.59
N ASP A 520 6.24 -52.07 25.68
CA ASP A 520 7.51 -52.34 26.35
C ASP A 520 8.39 -53.34 25.58
N ARG A 521 7.77 -54.16 24.72
CA ARG A 521 8.43 -55.17 23.88
C ARG A 521 8.55 -54.70 22.44
N ILE A 522 7.55 -53.97 21.93
CA ILE A 522 7.50 -53.47 20.55
C ILE A 522 7.14 -51.99 20.57
N ARG A 523 8.02 -51.13 20.06
CA ARG A 523 7.74 -49.69 19.95
C ARG A 523 7.34 -49.34 18.52
N ALA A 524 6.23 -48.60 18.37
CA ALA A 524 5.74 -48.16 17.06
C ALA A 524 6.79 -47.33 16.29
N GLY A 525 7.57 -46.51 17.00
CA GLY A 525 8.66 -45.72 16.41
C GLY A 525 9.74 -46.57 15.75
N ASP A 526 10.17 -47.64 16.40
CA ASP A 526 11.22 -48.52 15.90
C ASP A 526 10.69 -49.34 14.70
N LEU A 527 9.46 -49.84 14.82
CA LEU A 527 8.78 -50.58 13.77
C LEU A 527 8.59 -49.75 12.49
N VAL A 528 8.05 -48.53 12.60
CA VAL A 528 7.82 -47.69 11.42
C VAL A 528 9.12 -47.26 10.76
N ASN A 529 10.19 -47.07 11.55
CA ASN A 529 11.49 -46.67 11.03
C ASN A 529 12.19 -47.82 10.28
N GLU A 530 12.05 -49.06 10.74
CA GLU A 530 12.50 -50.26 10.01
C GLU A 530 11.83 -50.34 8.63
N VAL A 531 10.50 -50.20 8.58
CA VAL A 531 9.74 -50.23 7.32
C VAL A 531 10.10 -49.03 6.44
N ALA A 532 10.30 -47.85 7.02
CA ALA A 532 10.65 -46.63 6.30
C ALA A 532 12.01 -46.72 5.59
N GLN A 533 13.02 -47.31 6.24
CA GLN A 533 14.35 -47.47 5.63
C GLN A 533 14.30 -48.28 4.33
N ARG A 534 13.41 -49.28 4.25
CA ARG A 534 13.22 -50.13 3.07
C ARG A 534 12.55 -49.41 1.89
N VAL A 535 11.84 -48.31 2.15
CA VAL A 535 11.21 -47.45 1.13
C VAL A 535 11.98 -46.13 0.92
N GLY A 536 13.26 -46.08 1.30
CA GLY A 536 14.13 -44.92 1.13
C GLY A 536 13.76 -43.73 2.03
N GLY A 537 13.22 -44.02 3.21
CA GLY A 537 12.60 -43.07 4.12
C GLY A 537 13.13 -43.13 5.55
N LYS A 538 12.60 -42.24 6.40
CA LYS A 538 12.82 -42.23 7.86
C LYS A 538 11.53 -41.78 8.56
N GLY A 539 11.38 -42.20 9.81
CA GLY A 539 10.24 -41.80 10.62
C GLY A 539 10.50 -41.93 12.11
N GLY A 540 9.46 -41.63 12.88
CA GLY A 540 9.53 -41.66 14.33
C GLY A 540 8.19 -41.32 14.97
N GLY A 541 8.10 -41.55 16.27
CA GLY A 541 6.88 -41.28 17.02
C GLY A 541 6.95 -41.80 18.43
N ARG A 542 5.77 -41.88 19.07
CA ARG A 542 5.63 -42.38 20.42
C ARG A 542 5.63 -43.93 20.41
N PRO A 543 5.82 -44.57 21.57
CA PRO A 543 5.78 -46.05 21.65
C PRO A 543 4.47 -46.67 21.14
N ASP A 544 3.33 -45.97 21.30
CA ASP A 544 1.99 -46.42 20.93
C ASP A 544 1.59 -46.10 19.49
N PHE A 545 2.25 -45.12 18.86
CA PHE A 545 1.95 -44.66 17.51
C PHE A 545 3.11 -43.88 16.87
N ALA A 546 3.43 -44.19 15.62
CA ALA A 546 4.46 -43.50 14.86
C ALA A 546 4.12 -43.37 13.37
N GLN A 547 4.76 -42.40 12.72
CA GLN A 547 4.58 -42.13 11.29
C GLN A 547 5.93 -41.98 10.60
N ALA A 548 5.98 -42.35 9.32
CA ALA A 548 7.14 -42.19 8.47
C ALA A 548 6.74 -41.85 7.03
N GLY A 549 7.70 -41.30 6.29
CA GLY A 549 7.59 -41.09 4.85
C GLY A 549 8.75 -41.75 4.12
N GLY A 550 8.53 -42.11 2.85
CA GLY A 550 9.54 -42.68 1.95
C GLY A 550 9.33 -42.20 0.51
N ASN A 551 10.29 -42.50 -0.35
CA ASN A 551 10.31 -42.04 -1.75
C ASN A 551 10.29 -43.18 -2.77
N ASP A 552 10.24 -44.44 -2.31
CA ASP A 552 10.21 -45.62 -3.18
C ASP A 552 8.91 -46.43 -2.99
N ALA A 553 7.90 -46.08 -3.78
CA ALA A 553 6.63 -46.80 -3.81
C ALA A 553 6.76 -48.24 -4.33
N SER A 554 7.78 -48.56 -5.13
CA SER A 554 7.98 -49.91 -5.67
C SER A 554 8.40 -50.90 -4.58
N ALA A 555 9.15 -50.41 -3.58
CA ALA A 555 9.60 -51.20 -2.44
C ALA A 555 8.52 -51.39 -1.34
N LEU A 556 7.39 -50.68 -1.41
CA LEU A 556 6.38 -50.66 -0.33
C LEU A 556 5.82 -52.05 0.00
N ASN A 557 5.50 -52.85 -1.02
CA ASN A 557 4.94 -54.19 -0.79
C ASN A 557 5.94 -55.10 -0.07
N ALA A 558 7.22 -55.05 -0.47
CA ALA A 558 8.28 -55.82 0.16
C ALA A 558 8.58 -55.33 1.60
N ALA A 559 8.52 -54.02 1.82
CA ALA A 559 8.70 -53.42 3.14
C ALA A 559 7.59 -53.83 4.12
N LEU A 560 6.33 -53.82 3.69
CA LEU A 560 5.19 -54.27 4.49
C LEU A 560 5.25 -55.79 4.75
N ALA A 561 5.61 -56.61 3.76
CA ALA A 561 5.71 -58.06 3.92
C ALA A 561 6.74 -58.52 4.98
N ALA A 562 7.72 -57.68 5.31
CA ALA A 562 8.74 -57.97 6.31
C ALA A 562 8.33 -57.68 7.76
N VAL A 563 7.19 -57.02 7.98
CA VAL A 563 6.73 -56.63 9.32
C VAL A 563 6.47 -57.83 10.24
N PRO A 564 5.80 -58.92 9.81
CA PRO A 564 5.61 -60.11 10.64
C PRO A 564 6.91 -60.70 11.19
N ASP A 565 7.92 -60.87 10.32
CA ASP A 565 9.23 -61.44 10.70
C ASP A 565 9.96 -60.55 11.71
N TRP A 566 9.89 -59.23 11.51
CA TRP A 566 10.47 -58.27 12.46
C TRP A 566 9.78 -58.33 13.82
N VAL A 567 8.44 -58.41 13.84
CA VAL A 567 7.66 -58.55 15.08
C VAL A 567 8.01 -59.85 15.79
N GLN A 568 8.13 -60.96 15.06
CA GLN A 568 8.55 -62.25 15.63
C GLN A 568 9.93 -62.14 16.31
N GLY A 569 10.91 -61.50 15.66
CA GLY A 569 12.24 -61.32 16.22
C GLY A 569 12.30 -60.45 17.48
N GLN A 570 11.34 -59.54 17.68
CA GLN A 570 11.23 -58.75 18.93
C GLN A 570 10.54 -59.52 20.07
N LEU A 571 9.70 -60.51 19.73
CA LEU A 571 8.93 -61.26 20.72
C LEU A 571 9.67 -62.47 21.29
N GLY A 572 10.72 -62.95 20.61
CA GLY A 572 11.59 -64.06 21.04
C GLY A 572 11.38 -65.31 20.21
#